data_AF-A0A349NBH0-F1
#
_entry.id   AF-A0A349NBH0-F1
#
_cell.length_a   1.000
_cell.length_b   1.000
_cell.length_c   1.000
_cell.angle_alpha   90.00
_cell.angle_beta   90.00
_cell.angle_gamma   90.00
#
_symmetry.space_group_name_H-M   'P 1'
#
loop_
_entity.id
_entity.type
_entity.pdbx_description
1 polymer ?
#
loop_
_entity_poly.entity_id
_entity_poly.type
_entity_poly.pdbx_seq_one_letter_code
_entity_poly.pdbx_strand_id
1 'polypeptide(L)'
;MSSKNFLKEHYEKTVVEGLKKSRGYKNKYQIPRVEKVVLNMGVSAMLDKSVMEEAVKNMGLIAGQTPVRTLAKKSIANFKLREEMPIGCKVTLRSERMWDFLLRLVAVSLPAIRDFRGIPQKFDGNGNYSLGITDITIFPEISVDSIKRQSGMELTIVTSAKTDEEGYELLDLLGMPFRKRETQDGNDDAPTESENQKGETAA
;
A
#
# COMPACT_ATOMS: atom_id res chain seq x y z
N MET A 1 13.91 -13.29 21.36
CA MET A 1 13.81 -12.00 22.08
C MET A 1 12.49 -11.38 21.68
N SER A 2 11.49 -11.39 22.58
CA SER A 2 10.19 -10.79 22.29
C SER A 2 10.38 -9.27 22.29
N SER A 3 10.41 -8.69 21.08
CA SER A 3 10.54 -7.25 20.89
C SER A 3 9.18 -6.62 21.18
N LYS A 4 9.14 -5.68 22.10
CA LYS A 4 7.94 -4.94 22.48
C LYS A 4 7.50 -4.09 21.28
N ASN A 5 6.48 -4.56 20.57
CA ASN A 5 6.08 -3.95 19.30
C ASN A 5 5.05 -2.83 19.56
N PHE A 6 5.50 -1.58 19.40
CA PHE A 6 4.71 -0.39 19.72
C PHE A 6 3.37 -0.35 18.99
N LEU A 7 3.35 -0.70 17.69
CA LEU A 7 2.13 -0.68 16.89
C LEU A 7 1.15 -1.77 17.32
N LYS A 8 1.65 -2.93 17.75
CA LYS A 8 0.82 -4.00 18.29
C LYS A 8 0.16 -3.58 19.62
N GLU A 9 0.89 -2.90 20.50
CA GLU A 9 0.29 -2.37 21.73
C GLU A 9 -0.75 -1.28 21.46
N HIS A 10 -0.46 -0.41 20.50
CA HIS A 10 -1.41 0.62 20.07
C HIS A 10 -2.69 -0.01 19.49
N TYR A 11 -2.54 -1.08 18.71
CA TYR A 11 -3.67 -1.86 18.22
C TYR A 11 -4.52 -2.41 19.39
N GLU A 12 -3.90 -3.09 20.34
CA GLU A 12 -4.62 -3.75 21.45
C GLU A 12 -5.30 -2.77 22.41
N LYS A 13 -4.69 -1.60 22.66
CA LYS A 13 -5.17 -0.62 23.65
C LYS A 13 -6.11 0.42 23.04
N THR A 14 -5.78 0.95 21.88
CA THR A 14 -6.46 2.12 21.30
C THR A 14 -7.38 1.73 20.15
N VAL A 15 -6.85 0.98 19.18
CA VAL A 15 -7.60 0.65 17.96
C VAL A 15 -8.77 -0.29 18.26
N VAL A 16 -8.54 -1.32 19.08
CA VAL A 16 -9.59 -2.27 19.50
C VAL A 16 -10.73 -1.56 20.24
N GLU A 17 -10.42 -0.59 21.11
CA GLU A 17 -11.44 0.20 21.80
C GLU A 17 -12.18 1.15 20.85
N GLY A 18 -11.47 1.77 19.91
CA GLY A 18 -12.06 2.62 18.87
C GLY A 18 -13.07 1.86 18.02
N LEU A 19 -12.66 0.72 17.45
CA LEU A 19 -13.51 -0.14 16.63
C LEU A 19 -14.71 -0.70 17.40
N LYS A 20 -14.53 -1.02 18.70
CA LYS A 20 -15.63 -1.47 19.54
C LYS A 20 -16.66 -0.37 19.77
N LYS A 21 -16.23 0.89 19.94
CA LYS A 21 -17.12 2.04 20.14
C LYS A 21 -17.87 2.41 18.86
N SER A 22 -17.22 2.38 17.71
CA SER A 22 -17.84 2.79 16.44
C SER A 22 -18.84 1.78 15.90
N ARG A 23 -18.53 0.48 15.98
CA ARG A 23 -19.35 -0.59 15.37
C ARG A 23 -20.11 -1.45 16.38
N GLY A 24 -19.85 -1.28 17.68
CA GLY A 24 -20.62 -1.96 18.74
C GLY A 24 -20.43 -3.48 18.78
N TYR A 25 -19.24 -3.98 18.43
CA TYR A 25 -18.96 -5.42 18.41
C TYR A 25 -19.26 -6.09 19.76
N LYS A 26 -20.06 -7.17 19.72
CA LYS A 26 -20.44 -7.96 20.90
C LYS A 26 -19.33 -8.90 21.36
N ASN A 27 -18.54 -9.41 20.42
CA ASN A 27 -17.46 -10.36 20.69
C ASN A 27 -16.11 -9.73 20.35
N LYS A 28 -15.13 -9.88 21.25
CA LYS A 28 -13.75 -9.42 21.04
C LYS A 28 -13.12 -9.99 19.76
N TYR A 29 -13.47 -11.23 19.40
CA TYR A 29 -12.93 -11.90 18.21
C TYR A 29 -13.60 -11.46 16.89
N GLN A 30 -14.69 -10.69 16.94
CA GLN A 30 -15.28 -10.08 15.74
C GLN A 30 -14.56 -8.82 15.30
N ILE A 31 -13.72 -8.25 16.17
CA ILE A 31 -13.01 -7.02 15.88
C ILE A 31 -11.97 -7.29 14.78
N PRO A 32 -11.98 -6.50 13.68
CA PRO A 32 -11.02 -6.65 12.61
C PRO A 32 -9.56 -6.61 13.09
N ARG A 33 -8.74 -7.48 12.52
CA ARG A 33 -7.29 -7.52 12.75
C ARG A 33 -6.53 -7.65 11.44
N VAL A 34 -5.27 -7.27 11.44
CA VAL A 34 -4.37 -7.58 10.33
C VAL A 34 -3.87 -9.01 10.46
N GLU A 35 -4.08 -9.84 9.43
CA GLU A 35 -3.70 -11.26 9.45
C GLU A 35 -2.30 -11.51 8.87
N LYS A 36 -2.01 -10.86 7.75
CA LYS A 36 -0.74 -10.96 7.06
C LYS A 36 -0.53 -9.76 6.16
N VAL A 37 0.74 -9.48 5.90
CA VAL A 37 1.16 -8.53 4.89
C VAL A 37 1.97 -9.28 3.84
N VAL A 38 1.59 -9.14 2.58
CA VAL A 38 2.28 -9.75 1.44
C VAL A 38 2.99 -8.65 0.68
N LEU A 39 4.29 -8.82 0.46
CA LEU A 39 5.08 -8.00 -0.43
C LEU A 39 5.36 -8.79 -1.69
N ASN A 40 5.20 -8.14 -2.83
CA ASN A 40 5.40 -8.72 -4.15
C ASN A 40 6.18 -7.76 -5.03
N MET A 41 7.18 -8.26 -5.75
CA MET A 41 7.95 -7.50 -6.72
C MET A 41 8.02 -8.29 -8.01
N GLY A 42 7.42 -7.72 -9.07
CA GLY A 42 7.53 -8.25 -10.42
C GLY A 42 8.84 -7.78 -11.06
N VAL A 43 9.58 -8.72 -11.63
CA VAL A 43 10.78 -8.43 -12.42
C VAL A 43 10.50 -8.86 -13.85
N SER A 44 10.73 -7.96 -14.81
CA SER A 44 10.50 -8.29 -16.22
C SER A 44 11.43 -9.43 -16.66
N ALA A 45 10.83 -10.43 -17.31
CA ALA A 45 11.48 -11.61 -17.86
C ALA A 45 12.59 -11.34 -18.88
N MET A 46 12.61 -10.14 -19.47
CA MET A 46 13.63 -9.73 -20.45
C MET A 46 14.91 -9.20 -19.79
N LEU A 47 14.90 -8.99 -18.48
CA LEU A 47 16.03 -8.44 -17.74
C LEU A 47 17.01 -9.54 -17.35
N ASP A 48 18.26 -9.14 -17.12
CA ASP A 48 19.33 -10.04 -16.72
C ASP A 48 19.03 -10.75 -15.39
N LYS A 49 19.55 -11.97 -15.25
CA LYS A 49 19.40 -12.78 -14.01
C LYS A 49 19.90 -12.03 -12.76
N SER A 50 20.85 -11.11 -12.91
CA SER A 50 21.37 -10.27 -11.82
C SER A 50 20.32 -9.36 -11.21
N VAL A 51 19.34 -8.87 -12.00
CA VAL A 51 18.28 -7.98 -11.49
C VAL A 51 17.38 -8.74 -10.53
N MET A 52 17.13 -10.02 -10.80
CA MET A 52 16.34 -10.88 -9.92
C MET A 52 17.06 -11.12 -8.58
N GLU A 53 18.38 -11.25 -8.57
CA GLU A 53 19.17 -11.40 -7.35
C GLU A 53 19.19 -10.12 -6.51
N GLU A 54 19.30 -8.96 -7.16
CA GLU A 54 19.22 -7.65 -6.53
C GLU A 54 17.83 -7.42 -5.91
N ALA A 55 16.76 -7.74 -6.63
CA ALA A 55 15.38 -7.68 -6.13
C ALA A 55 15.18 -8.55 -4.88
N VAL A 56 15.67 -9.80 -4.90
CA VAL A 56 15.61 -10.72 -3.76
C VAL A 56 16.40 -10.18 -2.55
N LYS A 57 17.58 -9.59 -2.80
CA LYS A 57 18.40 -8.99 -1.74
C LYS A 57 17.69 -7.78 -1.11
N ASN A 58 17.21 -6.85 -1.93
CA ASN A 58 16.56 -5.62 -1.47
C ASN A 58 15.26 -5.93 -0.71
N MET A 59 14.42 -6.83 -1.23
CA MET A 59 13.22 -7.27 -0.52
C MET A 59 13.57 -8.00 0.79
N GLY A 60 14.67 -8.75 0.82
CA GLY A 60 15.18 -9.38 2.03
C GLY A 60 15.57 -8.37 3.12
N LEU A 61 16.22 -7.26 2.73
CA LEU A 61 16.58 -6.17 3.65
C LEU A 61 15.34 -5.47 4.21
N ILE A 62 14.38 -5.12 3.36
CA ILE A 62 13.13 -4.45 3.77
C ILE A 62 12.31 -5.34 4.72
N ALA A 63 12.13 -6.61 4.35
CA ALA A 63 11.25 -7.53 5.05
C ALA A 63 11.91 -8.19 6.28
N GLY A 64 13.24 -8.16 6.39
CA GLY A 64 13.99 -8.93 7.40
C GLY A 64 13.80 -10.45 7.25
N GLN A 65 13.44 -10.91 6.05
CA GLN A 65 13.12 -12.29 5.74
C GLN A 65 13.48 -12.60 4.29
N THR A 66 14.12 -13.74 4.05
CA THR A 66 14.46 -14.19 2.71
C THR A 66 13.20 -14.40 1.87
N PRO A 67 13.04 -13.68 0.74
CA PRO A 67 11.85 -13.81 -0.10
C PRO A 67 11.92 -15.07 -0.98
N VAL A 68 10.75 -15.56 -1.37
CA VAL A 68 10.59 -16.70 -2.27
C VAL A 68 10.55 -16.21 -3.71
N ARG A 69 11.33 -16.84 -4.59
CA ARG A 69 11.28 -16.57 -6.03
C ARG A 69 10.00 -17.13 -6.63
N THR A 70 9.27 -16.33 -7.40
CA THR A 70 8.08 -16.75 -8.13
C THR A 70 8.45 -17.18 -9.53
N LEU A 71 8.00 -18.36 -9.92
CA LEU A 71 8.25 -18.95 -11.22
C LEU A 71 7.03 -18.81 -12.12
N ALA A 72 7.26 -18.66 -13.43
CA ALA A 72 6.20 -18.65 -14.42
C ALA A 72 5.53 -20.03 -14.52
N LYS A 73 4.20 -20.05 -14.43
CA LYS A 73 3.39 -21.29 -14.53
C LYS A 73 3.08 -21.71 -15.96
N LYS A 74 3.10 -20.76 -16.90
CA LYS A 74 2.71 -20.97 -18.30
C LYS A 74 3.68 -20.23 -19.19
N SER A 75 3.98 -20.82 -20.34
CA SER A 75 4.75 -20.17 -21.39
C SER A 75 3.86 -19.22 -22.18
N ILE A 76 4.26 -17.95 -22.31
CA ILE A 76 3.51 -16.93 -23.06
C ILE A 76 4.49 -16.17 -23.95
N ALA A 77 4.34 -16.34 -25.27
CA ALA A 77 5.27 -15.80 -26.27
C ALA A 77 5.34 -14.26 -26.24
N ASN A 78 4.21 -13.57 -26.08
CA ASN A 78 4.16 -12.10 -26.06
C ASN A 78 5.02 -11.48 -24.95
N PHE A 79 5.12 -12.15 -23.80
CA PHE A 79 5.96 -11.73 -22.67
C PHE A 79 7.35 -12.37 -22.68
N LYS A 80 7.68 -13.14 -23.73
CA LYS A 80 8.90 -13.94 -23.85
C LYS A 80 9.13 -14.86 -22.65
N LEU A 81 8.03 -15.36 -22.06
CA LEU A 81 8.04 -16.21 -20.88
C LEU A 81 8.09 -17.68 -21.25
N ARG A 82 8.95 -18.43 -20.57
CA ARG A 82 8.98 -19.89 -20.55
C ARG A 82 8.56 -20.40 -19.17
N GLU A 83 8.00 -21.59 -19.12
CA GLU A 83 7.72 -22.28 -17.86
C GLU A 83 8.95 -22.39 -16.96
N GLU A 84 8.70 -22.32 -15.66
CA GLU A 84 9.71 -22.38 -14.58
C GLU A 84 10.73 -21.23 -14.57
N MET A 85 10.58 -20.23 -15.44
CA MET A 85 11.45 -19.06 -15.42
C MET A 85 11.12 -18.15 -14.23
N PRO A 86 12.11 -17.63 -13.48
CA PRO A 86 11.86 -16.69 -12.38
C PRO A 86 11.39 -15.33 -12.92
N ILE A 87 10.27 -14.85 -12.41
CA ILE A 87 9.59 -13.61 -12.86
C ILE A 87 9.40 -12.59 -11.74
N GLY A 88 9.78 -12.91 -10.51
CA GLY A 88 9.61 -12.01 -9.39
C GLY A 88 9.94 -12.65 -8.06
N CYS A 89 9.79 -11.88 -7.00
CA CYS A 89 9.95 -12.36 -5.63
C CYS A 89 8.76 -11.93 -4.77
N LYS A 90 8.44 -12.76 -3.78
CA LYS A 90 7.39 -12.47 -2.80
C LYS A 90 7.82 -12.84 -1.41
N VAL A 91 7.31 -12.12 -0.43
CA VAL A 91 7.45 -12.47 0.99
C VAL A 91 6.12 -12.26 1.70
N THR A 92 5.81 -13.14 2.64
CA THR A 92 4.62 -13.00 3.47
C THR A 92 5.06 -12.81 4.91
N LEU A 93 4.77 -11.64 5.44
CA LEU A 93 5.01 -11.25 6.83
C LEU A 93 3.79 -11.57 7.67
N ARG A 94 4.03 -12.14 8.85
CA ARG A 94 3.02 -12.45 9.87
C ARG A 94 3.57 -12.13 11.25
N SER A 95 2.68 -12.04 12.23
CA SER A 95 3.03 -11.86 13.65
C SER A 95 3.90 -10.61 13.87
N GLU A 96 4.98 -10.71 14.65
CA GLU A 96 5.80 -9.54 15.04
C GLU A 96 6.42 -8.81 13.84
N ARG A 97 7.00 -9.54 12.88
CA ARG A 97 7.63 -8.93 11.69
C ARG A 97 6.66 -8.11 10.84
N MET A 98 5.39 -8.51 10.82
CA MET A 98 4.34 -7.77 10.12
C MET A 98 4.09 -6.42 10.77
N TRP A 99 3.96 -6.40 12.10
CA TRP A 99 3.74 -5.16 12.85
C TRP A 99 4.95 -4.22 12.77
N ASP A 100 6.17 -4.75 12.82
CA ASP A 100 7.40 -3.96 12.63
C ASP A 100 7.49 -3.35 11.22
N PHE A 101 7.12 -4.11 10.19
CA PHE A 101 7.08 -3.61 8.82
C PHE A 101 6.00 -2.52 8.65
N LEU A 102 4.79 -2.74 9.17
CA LEU A 102 3.71 -1.75 9.09
C LEU A 102 4.07 -0.45 9.82
N LEU A 103 4.70 -0.54 10.98
CA LEU A 103 5.17 0.64 11.72
C LEU A 103 6.18 1.43 10.90
N ARG A 104 7.21 0.77 10.34
CA ARG A 104 8.20 1.41 9.47
C ARG A 104 7.56 2.03 8.23
N LEU A 105 6.61 1.32 7.62
CA LEU A 105 5.90 1.79 6.44
C LEU A 105 5.14 3.09 6.72
N VAL A 106 4.32 3.11 7.77
CA VAL A 106 3.46 4.25 8.12
C VAL A 106 4.27 5.43 8.64
N ALA A 107 5.21 5.19 9.55
CA ALA A 107 5.92 6.26 10.24
C ALA A 107 7.07 6.85 9.43
N VAL A 108 7.72 6.07 8.56
CA VAL A 108 8.96 6.47 7.87
C VAL A 108 8.78 6.45 6.35
N SER A 109 8.36 5.32 5.77
CA SER A 109 8.43 5.15 4.32
C SER A 109 7.37 5.92 3.54
N LEU A 110 6.11 5.97 3.99
CA LEU A 110 5.05 6.70 3.29
C LEU A 110 5.28 8.23 3.28
N PRO A 111 5.65 8.87 4.41
CA PRO A 111 5.99 10.30 4.40
C PRO A 111 7.23 10.64 3.57
N ALA A 112 8.15 9.69 3.39
CA ALA A 112 9.35 9.88 2.57
C ALA A 112 9.08 9.91 1.05
N ILE A 113 7.86 9.57 0.61
CA ILE A 113 7.49 9.66 -0.80
C ILE A 113 7.47 11.13 -1.23
N ARG A 114 8.15 11.45 -2.34
CA ARG A 114 8.13 12.80 -2.92
C ARG A 114 6.71 13.16 -3.35
N ASP A 115 6.25 14.36 -2.97
CA ASP A 115 4.90 14.88 -3.23
C ASP A 115 3.76 13.98 -2.68
N PHE A 116 3.96 13.42 -1.49
CA PHE A 116 2.98 12.56 -0.84
C PHE A 116 1.68 13.30 -0.47
N ARG A 117 0.57 12.97 -1.14
CA ARG A 117 -0.78 13.52 -0.89
C ARG A 117 -1.71 12.56 -0.13
N GLY A 118 -1.14 11.50 0.44
CA GLY A 118 -1.90 10.40 1.04
C GLY A 118 -2.19 9.27 0.04
N ILE A 119 -2.53 8.11 0.59
CA ILE A 119 -2.83 6.90 -0.18
C ILE A 119 -4.32 6.84 -0.59
N PRO A 120 -4.66 6.25 -1.74
CA PRO A 120 -6.05 6.13 -2.17
C PRO A 120 -6.85 5.19 -1.26
N GLN A 121 -8.12 5.51 -1.03
CA GLN A 121 -9.06 4.70 -0.22
C GLN A 121 -9.67 3.52 -1.00
N LYS A 122 -8.91 2.91 -1.93
CA LYS A 122 -9.43 1.83 -2.79
C LYS A 122 -9.12 0.47 -2.17
N PHE A 123 -10.16 -0.20 -1.68
CA PHE A 123 -10.11 -1.55 -1.14
C PHE A 123 -10.62 -2.57 -2.17
N ASP A 124 -10.54 -3.86 -1.84
CA ASP A 124 -10.88 -4.98 -2.72
C ASP A 124 -12.33 -5.48 -2.61
N GLY A 125 -13.19 -4.82 -1.82
CA GLY A 125 -14.56 -5.22 -1.54
C GLY A 125 -14.73 -6.10 -0.30
N ASN A 126 -13.65 -6.75 0.16
CA ASN A 126 -13.64 -7.64 1.32
C ASN A 126 -12.75 -7.11 2.45
N GLY A 127 -12.50 -5.80 2.49
CA GLY A 127 -11.71 -5.18 3.56
C GLY A 127 -10.21 -5.41 3.48
N ASN A 128 -9.67 -5.94 2.37
CA ASN A 128 -8.22 -5.97 2.15
C ASN A 128 -7.76 -4.75 1.37
N TYR A 129 -6.54 -4.34 1.63
CA TYR A 129 -5.95 -3.17 1.02
C TYR A 129 -4.72 -3.53 0.20
N SER A 130 -4.62 -2.97 -1.01
CA SER A 130 -3.43 -3.12 -1.86
C SER A 130 -2.90 -1.77 -2.30
N LEU A 131 -1.58 -1.60 -2.19
CA LEU A 131 -0.86 -0.38 -2.54
C LEU A 131 0.33 -0.72 -3.45
N GLY A 132 0.44 -0.02 -4.56
CA GLY A 132 1.64 -0.02 -5.38
C GLY A 132 2.62 1.05 -4.92
N ILE A 133 3.85 0.66 -4.64
CA ILE A 133 4.99 1.53 -4.35
C ILE A 133 5.84 1.57 -5.61
N THR A 134 6.01 2.75 -6.20
CA THR A 134 6.76 2.91 -7.46
C THR A 134 8.27 2.80 -7.26
N ASP A 135 8.79 3.23 -6.11
CA ASP A 135 10.22 3.24 -5.82
C ASP A 135 10.51 2.69 -4.42
N ILE A 136 11.40 1.70 -4.34
CA ILE A 136 11.85 1.09 -3.09
C ILE A 136 12.85 1.96 -2.31
N THR A 137 13.37 3.05 -2.88
CA THR A 137 14.26 4.01 -2.17
C THR A 137 13.62 4.66 -0.95
N ILE A 138 12.30 4.58 -0.81
CA ILE A 138 11.54 5.10 0.34
C ILE A 138 11.85 4.33 1.64
N PHE A 139 12.46 3.14 1.54
CA PHE A 139 12.84 2.35 2.69
C PHE A 139 14.25 2.73 3.14
N PRO A 140 14.43 3.14 4.42
CA PRO A 140 15.74 3.57 4.92
C PRO A 140 16.79 2.45 4.92
N GLU A 141 16.37 1.19 4.83
CA GLU A 141 17.27 0.03 4.75
C GLU A 141 17.97 -0.09 3.39
N ILE A 142 17.50 0.60 2.36
CA ILE A 142 18.05 0.55 1.01
C ILE A 142 18.99 1.74 0.80
N SER A 143 20.24 1.44 0.44
CA SER A 143 21.18 2.48 0.01
C SER A 143 20.93 2.86 -1.46
N VAL A 144 20.81 4.15 -1.71
CA VAL A 144 20.59 4.71 -3.07
C VAL A 144 21.73 4.30 -4.02
N ASP A 145 22.96 4.23 -3.52
CA ASP A 145 24.15 3.84 -4.31
C ASP A 145 24.12 2.38 -4.77
N SER A 146 23.36 1.53 -4.07
CA SER A 146 23.27 0.11 -4.37
C SER A 146 22.27 -0.22 -5.46
N ILE A 147 21.38 0.72 -5.81
CA ILE A 147 20.31 0.51 -6.78
C ILE A 147 20.81 0.79 -8.18
N LYS A 148 20.83 -0.25 -9.03
CA LYS A 148 21.18 -0.09 -10.45
C LYS A 148 19.99 0.33 -11.31
N ARG A 149 18.77 -0.05 -10.89
CA ARG A 149 17.53 0.24 -11.60
C ARG A 149 16.39 0.48 -10.61
N GLN A 150 15.59 1.50 -10.89
CA GLN A 150 14.35 1.74 -10.14
C GLN A 150 13.44 0.52 -10.26
N SER A 151 13.04 -0.01 -9.11
CA SER A 151 12.16 -1.15 -8.99
C SER A 151 11.01 -0.77 -8.07
N GLY A 152 9.79 -1.11 -8.48
CA GLY A 152 8.60 -0.94 -7.65
C GLY A 152 8.30 -2.19 -6.83
N MET A 153 7.37 -2.07 -5.90
CA MET A 153 6.88 -3.16 -5.07
C MET A 153 5.38 -3.00 -4.84
N GLU A 154 4.65 -4.10 -4.85
CA GLU A 154 3.25 -4.15 -4.44
C GLU A 154 3.16 -4.66 -3.01
N LEU A 155 2.30 -4.02 -2.24
CA LEU A 155 1.98 -4.34 -0.86
C LEU A 155 0.51 -4.72 -0.78
N THR A 156 0.21 -5.88 -0.20
CA THR A 156 -1.16 -6.28 0.13
C THR A 156 -1.28 -6.52 1.62
N ILE A 157 -2.14 -5.75 2.28
CA ILE A 157 -2.51 -5.90 3.68
C ILE A 157 -3.81 -6.68 3.73
N VAL A 158 -3.74 -7.90 4.28
CA VAL A 158 -4.91 -8.76 4.45
C VAL A 158 -5.43 -8.59 5.86
N THR A 159 -6.71 -8.26 5.96
CA THR A 159 -7.39 -8.07 7.23
C THR A 159 -8.47 -9.13 7.42
N SER A 160 -8.97 -9.26 8.64
CA SER A 160 -10.13 -10.11 8.93
C SER A 160 -11.47 -9.37 8.80
N ALA A 161 -11.45 -8.12 8.30
CA ALA A 161 -12.65 -7.35 8.04
C ALA A 161 -13.51 -8.05 6.99
N LYS A 162 -14.82 -7.82 7.03
CA LYS A 162 -15.74 -8.33 6.00
C LYS A 162 -16.12 -7.29 4.98
N THR A 163 -15.99 -6.02 5.33
CA THR A 163 -16.37 -4.90 4.49
C THR A 163 -15.22 -3.91 4.36
N ASP A 164 -15.23 -3.15 3.27
CA ASP A 164 -14.23 -2.11 3.01
C ASP A 164 -14.26 -1.00 4.06
N GLU A 165 -15.43 -0.71 4.64
CA GLU A 165 -15.52 0.29 5.71
C GLU A 165 -14.78 -0.15 6.97
N GLU A 166 -14.93 -1.42 7.36
CA GLU A 166 -14.22 -1.99 8.51
C GLU A 166 -12.71 -2.04 8.27
N GLY A 167 -12.30 -2.39 7.05
CA GLY A 167 -10.89 -2.40 6.65
C GLY A 167 -10.29 -1.00 6.63
N TYR A 168 -11.03 -0.02 6.12
CA TYR A 168 -10.65 1.39 6.13
C TYR A 168 -10.48 1.91 7.55
N GLU A 169 -11.48 1.71 8.40
CA GLU A 169 -11.47 2.21 9.77
C GLU A 169 -10.33 1.58 10.60
N LEU A 170 -10.08 0.28 10.43
CA LEU A 170 -8.94 -0.39 11.04
C LEU A 170 -7.61 0.26 10.63
N LEU A 171 -7.40 0.48 9.33
CA LEU A 171 -6.14 1.04 8.82
C LEU A 171 -6.01 2.52 9.18
N ASP A 172 -7.10 3.29 9.20
CA ASP A 172 -7.13 4.70 9.57
C ASP A 172 -6.76 4.88 11.04
N LEU A 173 -7.34 4.07 11.93
CA LEU A 173 -6.99 4.04 13.36
C LEU A 173 -5.55 3.55 13.62
N LEU A 174 -4.99 2.72 12.73
CA LEU A 174 -3.58 2.34 12.76
C LEU A 174 -2.64 3.47 12.27
N GLY A 175 -3.19 4.59 11.81
CA GLY A 175 -2.44 5.77 11.37
C GLY A 175 -2.10 5.78 9.89
N MET A 176 -2.75 4.95 9.06
CA MET A 176 -2.52 4.98 7.60
C MET A 176 -2.95 6.33 7.01
N PRO A 177 -2.06 7.05 6.32
CA PRO A 177 -2.34 8.40 5.82
C PRO A 177 -3.19 8.37 4.54
N PHE A 178 -4.49 8.14 4.66
CA PHE A 178 -5.39 8.19 3.52
C PHE A 178 -5.57 9.61 3.00
N ARG A 179 -5.65 9.74 1.67
CA ARG A 179 -6.04 11.01 1.03
C ARG A 179 -7.48 11.31 1.43
N LYS A 180 -7.70 12.45 2.09
CA LYS A 180 -9.06 12.95 2.35
C LYS A 180 -9.71 13.25 1.00
N ARG A 181 -10.93 12.75 0.79
CA ARG A 181 -11.79 13.28 -0.27
C ARG A 181 -12.08 14.72 0.12
N GLU A 182 -11.59 15.68 -0.65
CA GLU A 182 -12.10 17.04 -0.56
C GLU A 182 -13.60 16.95 -0.89
N THR A 183 -14.45 17.20 0.10
CA THR A 183 -15.86 17.49 -0.17
C THR A 183 -15.87 18.77 -1.01
N GLN A 184 -16.31 18.67 -2.26
CA GLN A 184 -16.73 19.86 -3.02
C GLN A 184 -18.01 20.37 -2.37
N ASP A 185 -17.87 21.15 -1.29
CA ASP A 185 -18.95 21.95 -0.75
C ASP A 185 -18.89 23.35 -1.38
N GLY A 186 -19.81 23.59 -2.32
CA GLY A 186 -20.45 24.88 -2.62
C GLY A 186 -19.61 26.01 -3.21
N ASN A 187 -19.62 26.14 -4.55
CA ASN A 187 -19.91 27.43 -5.21
C ASN A 187 -20.20 27.25 -6.72
N ASP A 188 -21.39 26.75 -7.06
CA ASP A 188 -21.96 26.87 -8.42
C ASP A 188 -23.41 27.38 -8.27
N ASP A 189 -23.57 28.54 -7.64
CA ASP A 189 -24.77 29.36 -7.74
C ASP A 189 -24.35 30.79 -8.06
N ALA A 190 -24.22 31.08 -9.34
CA ALA A 190 -24.32 32.45 -9.86
C ALA A 190 -25.27 32.40 -11.08
N PRO A 191 -26.41 33.10 -11.04
CA PRO A 191 -27.31 33.18 -12.18
C PRO A 191 -26.66 34.06 -13.24
N THR A 192 -26.44 33.52 -14.44
CA THR A 192 -26.05 34.30 -15.60
C THR A 192 -27.27 35.07 -16.10
N GLU A 193 -27.50 36.26 -15.53
CA GLU A 193 -28.31 37.31 -16.14
C GLU A 193 -27.48 38.60 -16.28
N SER A 194 -27.81 39.34 -17.32
CA SER A 194 -27.20 40.58 -17.83
C SER A 194 -25.95 40.38 -18.71
N GLU A 195 -25.79 41.02 -19.87
CA GLU A 195 -26.64 41.98 -20.53
C GLU A 195 -26.19 42.11 -21.99
N ASN A 196 -27.19 42.24 -22.83
CA ASN A 196 -27.11 42.65 -24.22
C ASN A 196 -26.63 44.10 -24.29
N GLN A 197 -25.65 44.44 -25.13
CA GLN A 197 -25.58 45.73 -25.84
C GLN A 197 -24.50 45.78 -26.92
N LYS A 198 -24.97 45.94 -28.17
CA LYS A 198 -24.52 46.85 -29.26
C LYS A 198 -23.02 46.81 -29.63
N GLY A 199 -22.62 46.55 -30.87
CA GLY A 199 -23.08 47.15 -32.11
C GLY A 199 -21.94 47.98 -32.72
N GLU A 200 -21.95 48.09 -34.05
CA GLU A 200 -21.07 48.89 -34.95
C GLU A 200 -19.75 48.27 -35.46
N THR A 201 -19.28 48.47 -36.70
CA THR A 201 -19.81 48.78 -38.06
C THR A 201 -18.58 48.65 -39.00
N ALA A 202 -18.81 48.44 -40.30
CA ALA A 202 -17.93 48.74 -41.45
C ALA A 202 -16.69 47.84 -41.66
N ALA A 203 -16.26 47.53 -42.89
CA ALA A 203 -16.55 48.05 -44.23
C ALA A 203 -16.47 46.90 -45.25
#